data_AF-A0A3D4VNS2-F1
#
_entry.id   AF-A0A3D4VNS2-F1
#
_cell.length_a   1.000
_cell.length_b   1.000
_cell.length_c   1.000
_cell.angle_alpha   90.00
_cell.angle_beta   90.00
_cell.angle_gamma   90.00
#
_symmetry.space_group_name_H-M   'P 1'
#
loop_
_entity.id
_entity.type
_entity.pdbx_description
1 polymer ?
#
loop_
_entity_poly.entity_id
_entity_poly.type
_entity_poly.pdbx_seq_one_letter_code
_entity_poly.pdbx_strand_id
1 'polypeptide(L)'
;MNKKLRITLMIGMLLILVDLMLSILLKNTYPLPITDMDWINAARQSPFMLLYHLDGLNLIIAWVFAAFFYLLKNMNARFSRLFVFYVVGLLYMTIMNRAYLVWGLAQFTVFDDANLLALIHQGRHDGWWTLPGFLMQNLSFLYLAYTFIQNKTTRVLGILGCLGFSLLSIYLILIRFLSLNPMMMGMTAIGGIIALVFYGRLIKHLQSHSL
;
A
#
# COMPACT_ATOMS: atom_id res chain seq x y z
N MET A 1 -11.79 -18.34 17.24
CA MET A 1 -11.36 -17.52 16.09
C MET A 1 -10.05 -18.06 15.49
N ASN A 2 -9.86 -17.94 14.16
CA ASN A 2 -8.68 -18.43 13.46
C ASN A 2 -7.41 -17.68 13.90
N LYS A 3 -6.57 -18.31 14.73
CA LYS A 3 -5.26 -17.80 15.21
C LYS A 3 -4.42 -17.18 14.07
N LYS A 4 -4.57 -17.70 12.84
CA LYS A 4 -3.92 -17.21 11.63
C LYS A 4 -4.30 -15.76 11.28
N LEU A 5 -5.59 -15.40 11.35
CA LEU A 5 -6.08 -14.06 10.99
C LEU A 5 -5.44 -12.97 11.85
N ARG A 6 -5.36 -13.24 13.16
CA ARG A 6 -4.75 -12.33 14.14
C ARG A 6 -3.26 -12.15 13.87
N ILE A 7 -2.54 -13.25 13.64
CA ILE A 7 -1.11 -13.21 13.35
C ILE A 7 -0.85 -12.40 12.07
N THR A 8 -1.63 -12.64 11.01
CA THR A 8 -1.49 -11.89 9.75
C THR A 8 -1.71 -10.39 9.94
N LEU A 9 -2.73 -9.98 10.70
CA LEU A 9 -2.95 -8.55 11.02
C LEU A 9 -1.82 -7.94 11.84
N MET A 10 -1.30 -8.66 12.84
CA MET A 10 -0.19 -8.18 13.66
C MET A 10 1.09 -8.01 12.84
N ILE A 11 1.38 -8.97 11.95
CA ILE A 11 2.50 -8.86 11.00
C ILE A 11 2.32 -7.66 10.08
N GLY A 12 1.11 -7.48 9.51
CA GLY A 12 0.81 -6.34 8.66
C GLY A 12 1.02 -4.99 9.36
N MET A 13 0.53 -4.85 10.61
CA MET A 13 0.77 -3.64 11.41
C MET A 13 2.24 -3.41 11.71
N LEU A 14 3.00 -4.45 12.08
CA LEU A 14 4.42 -4.34 12.33
C LEU A 14 5.17 -3.87 11.08
N LEU A 15 4.84 -4.42 9.92
CA LEU A 15 5.44 -4.02 8.65
C LEU A 15 5.11 -2.58 8.28
N ILE A 16 3.88 -2.10 8.51
CA ILE A 16 3.52 -0.68 8.33
C ILE A 16 4.35 0.22 9.25
N LEU A 17 4.55 -0.18 10.52
CA LEU A 17 5.39 0.58 11.44
C LEU A 17 6.85 0.61 10.98
N VAL A 18 7.39 -0.52 10.53
CA VAL A 18 8.73 -0.61 9.96
C VAL A 18 8.86 0.28 8.72
N ASP A 19 7.86 0.29 7.84
CA ASP A 19 7.81 1.12 6.64
C ASP A 19 7.82 2.62 6.96
N LEU A 20 7.02 3.05 7.94
CA LEU A 20 7.02 4.43 8.43
C LEU A 20 8.36 4.82 9.06
N MET A 21 8.96 3.94 9.87
CA MET A 21 10.27 4.20 10.50
C MET A 21 11.39 4.27 9.47
N LEU A 22 11.44 3.32 8.54
CA LEU A 22 12.41 3.33 7.43
C LEU A 22 12.22 4.56 6.56
N SER A 23 10.98 4.96 6.29
CA SER A 23 10.69 6.16 5.51
C SER A 23 11.18 7.44 6.18
N ILE A 24 11.07 7.55 7.50
CA ILE A 24 11.60 8.70 8.26
C ILE A 24 13.13 8.68 8.30
N LEU A 25 13.72 7.50 8.55
CA LEU A 25 15.16 7.34 8.66
C LEU A 25 15.87 7.57 7.32
N LEU A 26 15.40 6.91 6.26
CA LEU A 26 16.05 6.92 4.94
C LEU A 26 15.78 8.21 4.17
N LYS A 27 14.63 8.87 4.32
CA LYS A 27 14.35 10.14 3.62
C LYS A 27 15.36 11.25 3.93
N ASN A 28 15.91 11.25 5.14
CA ASN A 28 16.90 12.24 5.56
C ASN A 28 18.33 11.86 5.15
N THR A 29 18.58 10.57 4.86
CA THR A 29 19.92 10.07 4.49
C THR A 29 20.10 9.91 2.99
N TYR A 30 19.02 9.55 2.28
CA TYR A 30 18.99 9.28 0.85
C TYR A 30 17.77 10.00 0.25
N PRO A 31 17.96 11.20 -0.33
CA PRO A 31 16.88 11.93 -0.97
C PRO A 31 16.26 11.08 -2.10
N LEU A 32 14.97 11.31 -2.36
CA LEU A 32 14.27 10.60 -3.43
C LEU A 32 15.02 10.78 -4.75
N PRO A 33 15.41 9.70 -5.44
CA PRO A 33 16.12 9.79 -6.70
C PRO A 33 15.25 10.54 -7.72
N ILE A 34 15.81 11.63 -8.26
CA ILE A 34 15.10 12.56 -9.14
C ILE A 34 15.17 12.03 -10.56
N THR A 35 16.34 11.54 -10.97
CA THR A 35 16.62 11.00 -12.30
C THR A 35 16.72 9.49 -12.31
N ASP A 36 16.47 8.87 -13.47
CA ASP A 36 16.53 7.41 -13.63
C ASP A 36 17.93 6.84 -13.35
N MET A 37 18.98 7.62 -13.58
CA MET A 37 20.35 7.26 -13.20
C MET A 37 20.56 7.22 -11.69
N ASP A 38 19.89 8.11 -10.94
CA ASP A 38 19.92 8.09 -9.47
C ASP A 38 19.24 6.83 -8.93
N TRP A 39 18.16 6.35 -9.58
CA TRP A 39 17.49 5.10 -9.23
C TRP A 39 18.39 3.88 -9.44
N ILE A 40 19.08 3.82 -10.58
CA ILE A 40 20.03 2.74 -10.89
C ILE A 40 21.21 2.75 -9.91
N ASN A 41 21.74 3.93 -9.60
CA ASN A 41 22.84 4.08 -8.65
C ASN A 41 22.40 3.72 -7.22
N ALA A 42 21.20 4.15 -6.80
CA ALA A 42 20.63 3.79 -5.51
C ALA A 42 20.43 2.27 -5.39
N ALA A 43 19.96 1.62 -6.46
CA ALA A 43 19.79 0.17 -6.51
C ALA A 43 21.10 -0.61 -6.38
N ARG A 44 22.21 -0.07 -6.92
CA ARG A 44 23.55 -0.67 -6.83
C ARG A 44 24.21 -0.48 -5.47
N GLN A 45 23.89 0.61 -4.77
CA GLN A 45 24.48 0.90 -3.46
C GLN A 45 23.95 -0.03 -2.36
N SER A 46 22.66 -0.39 -2.40
CA SER A 46 22.08 -1.30 -1.40
C SER A 46 20.75 -1.90 -1.84
N PRO A 47 20.51 -3.21 -1.59
CA PRO A 47 19.19 -3.81 -1.78
C PRO A 47 18.10 -3.20 -0.88
N PHE A 48 18.47 -2.54 0.23
CA PHE A 48 17.52 -1.81 1.07
C PHE A 48 16.99 -0.53 0.41
N MET A 49 17.78 0.10 -0.46
CA MET A 49 17.32 1.26 -1.24
C MET A 49 16.32 0.84 -2.34
N LEU A 50 16.46 -0.36 -2.91
CA LEU A 50 15.43 -0.93 -3.78
C LEU A 50 14.11 -1.15 -3.04
N LEU A 51 14.17 -1.68 -1.81
CA LEU A 51 12.97 -1.90 -0.98
C LEU A 51 12.27 -0.59 -0.59
N TYR A 52 13.05 0.47 -0.34
CA TYR A 52 12.54 1.79 0.02
C TYR A 52 11.99 2.58 -1.17
N HIS A 53 12.73 2.62 -2.28
CA HIS A 53 12.34 3.45 -3.40
C HIS A 53 11.32 2.78 -4.34
N LEU A 54 11.33 1.44 -4.49
CA LEU A 54 10.40 0.73 -5.40
C LEU A 54 9.14 0.20 -4.73
N ASP A 55 8.73 0.77 -3.59
CA ASP A 55 7.59 0.26 -2.83
C ASP A 55 7.72 -1.23 -2.47
N GLY A 56 8.95 -1.76 -2.36
CA GLY A 56 9.17 -3.17 -2.10
C GLY A 56 8.53 -3.60 -0.77
N LEU A 57 8.65 -2.76 0.25
CA LEU A 57 8.01 -3.01 1.54
C LEU A 57 6.49 -2.86 1.47
N ASN A 58 5.97 -1.89 0.71
CA ASN A 58 4.54 -1.73 0.44
C ASN A 58 3.94 -2.93 -0.32
N LEU A 59 4.67 -3.51 -1.27
CA LEU A 59 4.31 -4.75 -1.94
C LEU A 59 4.24 -5.92 -0.95
N ILE A 60 5.23 -6.08 -0.07
CA ILE A 60 5.24 -7.12 0.97
C ILE A 60 4.03 -6.93 1.91
N ILE A 61 3.78 -5.71 2.37
CA ILE A 61 2.61 -5.34 3.18
C ILE A 61 1.32 -5.73 2.46
N ALA A 62 1.22 -5.43 1.16
CA ALA A 62 0.04 -5.74 0.37
C ALA A 62 -0.17 -7.27 0.21
N TRP A 63 0.90 -8.06 0.03
CA TRP A 63 0.81 -9.52 0.04
C TRP A 63 0.36 -10.09 1.39
N VAL A 64 0.82 -9.51 2.51
CA VAL A 64 0.33 -9.87 3.85
C VAL A 64 -1.16 -9.56 3.98
N PHE A 65 -1.63 -8.43 3.48
CA PHE A 65 -3.06 -8.10 3.50
C PHE A 65 -3.90 -8.94 2.52
N ALA A 66 -3.34 -9.43 1.41
CA ALA A 66 -4.02 -10.42 0.58
C ALA A 66 -4.26 -11.72 1.36
N ALA A 67 -3.29 -12.19 2.15
CA ALA A 67 -3.48 -13.33 3.05
C ALA A 67 -4.55 -13.04 4.12
N PHE A 68 -4.62 -11.81 4.63
CA PHE A 68 -5.68 -11.39 5.55
C PHE A 68 -7.07 -11.47 4.91
N PHE A 69 -7.26 -10.91 3.70
CA PHE A 69 -8.52 -10.98 2.98
C PHE A 69 -8.88 -12.42 2.57
N TYR A 70 -7.88 -13.26 2.25
CA TYR A 70 -8.09 -14.69 2.02
C TYR A 70 -8.68 -15.40 3.25
N LEU A 71 -8.18 -15.07 4.44
CA LEU A 71 -8.70 -15.62 5.69
C LEU A 71 -10.08 -15.05 6.02
N LEU A 72 -10.33 -13.76 5.77
CA LEU A 72 -11.65 -13.14 5.94
C LEU A 72 -12.72 -13.77 5.05
N LYS A 73 -12.45 -14.02 3.76
CA LYS A 73 -13.45 -14.63 2.86
C LYS A 73 -13.91 -16.01 3.33
N ASN A 74 -13.04 -16.77 4.00
CA ASN A 74 -13.37 -18.08 4.55
C ASN A 74 -14.24 -17.97 5.81
N MET A 75 -14.36 -16.78 6.42
CA MET A 75 -15.25 -16.51 7.54
C MET A 75 -16.62 -16.00 7.10
N ASN A 76 -16.71 -15.27 6.00
CA ASN A 76 -17.97 -14.77 5.46
C ASN A 76 -17.87 -14.59 3.95
N ALA A 77 -18.79 -15.22 3.20
CA ALA A 77 -18.84 -15.16 1.74
C ALA A 77 -18.96 -13.74 1.18
N ARG A 78 -19.50 -12.79 1.95
CA ARG A 78 -19.56 -11.37 1.56
C ARG A 78 -18.17 -10.76 1.33
N PHE A 79 -17.15 -11.27 2.02
CA PHE A 79 -15.76 -10.83 1.89
C PHE A 79 -15.01 -11.47 0.71
N SER A 80 -15.59 -12.46 0.02
CA SER A 80 -14.98 -13.06 -1.18
C SER A 80 -14.79 -12.04 -2.30
N ARG A 81 -15.74 -11.12 -2.47
CA ARG A 81 -15.65 -10.02 -3.46
C ARG A 81 -14.51 -9.05 -3.13
N LEU A 82 -14.33 -8.74 -1.85
CA LEU A 82 -13.21 -7.92 -1.37
C LEU A 82 -11.87 -8.56 -1.68
N PHE A 83 -11.76 -9.86 -1.42
CA PHE A 83 -10.53 -10.60 -1.69
C PHE A 83 -10.17 -10.57 -3.18
N VAL A 84 -11.14 -10.84 -4.06
CA VAL A 84 -10.90 -10.78 -5.51
C VAL A 84 -10.47 -9.38 -5.93
N PHE A 85 -11.19 -8.35 -5.50
CA PHE A 85 -10.87 -6.96 -5.85
C PHE A 85 -9.49 -6.53 -5.34
N TYR A 86 -9.14 -6.94 -4.11
CA TYR A 86 -7.84 -6.71 -3.51
C TYR A 86 -6.71 -7.41 -4.28
N VAL A 87 -6.88 -8.68 -4.63
CA VAL A 87 -5.88 -9.48 -5.37
C VAL A 87 -5.68 -8.93 -6.77
N VAL A 88 -6.74 -8.52 -7.48
CA VAL A 88 -6.61 -7.89 -8.80
C VAL A 88 -5.80 -6.59 -8.68
N GLY A 89 -6.11 -5.74 -7.70
CA GLY A 89 -5.33 -4.52 -7.43
C GLY A 89 -3.86 -4.81 -7.09
N LEU A 90 -3.59 -5.84 -6.29
CA LEU A 90 -2.24 -6.29 -5.94
C LEU A 90 -1.46 -6.82 -7.15
N LEU A 91 -2.08 -7.65 -7.98
CA LEU A 91 -1.45 -8.18 -9.19
C LEU A 91 -1.13 -7.04 -10.15
N TYR A 92 -2.07 -6.11 -10.35
CA TYR A 92 -1.85 -4.93 -11.18
C TYR A 92 -0.67 -4.10 -10.67
N MET A 93 -0.64 -3.79 -9.36
CA MET A 93 0.46 -3.07 -8.73
C MET A 93 1.79 -3.82 -8.85
N THR A 94 1.79 -5.14 -8.64
CA THR A 94 3.00 -5.98 -8.74
C THR A 94 3.52 -6.03 -10.17
N ILE A 95 2.63 -6.17 -11.16
CA ILE A 95 3.00 -6.18 -12.57
C ILE A 95 3.60 -4.83 -12.97
N MET A 96 2.99 -3.72 -12.57
CA MET A 96 3.48 -2.39 -12.93
C MET A 96 4.81 -2.05 -12.21
N ASN A 97 4.94 -2.39 -10.93
CA ASN A 97 6.20 -2.22 -10.18
C ASN A 97 7.31 -3.17 -10.67
N ARG A 98 6.99 -4.39 -11.12
CA ARG A 98 7.99 -5.32 -11.69
C ARG A 98 8.32 -5.02 -13.14
N ALA A 99 7.39 -4.50 -13.94
CA ALA A 99 7.69 -4.02 -15.28
C ALA A 99 8.77 -2.94 -15.20
N TYR A 100 8.69 -2.04 -14.22
CA TYR A 100 9.76 -1.07 -13.92
C TYR A 100 11.10 -1.75 -13.61
N LEU A 101 11.10 -2.74 -12.71
CA LEU A 101 12.33 -3.41 -12.23
C LEU A 101 12.98 -4.28 -13.31
N VAL A 102 12.20 -5.02 -14.09
CA VAL A 102 12.67 -5.88 -15.18
C VAL A 102 13.07 -5.07 -16.42
N TRP A 103 12.32 -4.01 -16.77
CA TRP A 103 12.68 -3.16 -17.91
C TRP A 103 13.87 -2.26 -17.60
N GLY A 104 14.01 -1.77 -16.38
CA GLY A 104 15.22 -1.09 -15.91
C GLY A 104 16.46 -1.99 -15.89
N LEU A 105 16.31 -3.31 -15.71
CA LEU A 105 17.41 -4.28 -15.78
C LEU A 105 17.68 -4.80 -17.21
N ALA A 106 16.65 -4.85 -18.08
CA ALA A 106 16.78 -5.21 -19.49
C ALA A 106 17.48 -4.12 -20.34
N GLN A 107 17.69 -2.93 -19.77
CA GLN A 107 18.43 -1.78 -20.32
C GLN A 107 19.90 -2.04 -20.67
N PHE A 108 20.45 -3.24 -20.48
CA PHE A 108 21.79 -3.55 -20.97
C PHE A 108 21.85 -3.94 -22.46
N THR A 109 20.73 -3.99 -23.22
CA THR A 109 20.81 -4.53 -24.59
C THR A 109 20.15 -3.81 -25.77
N VAL A 110 18.97 -3.13 -25.75
CA VAL A 110 18.31 -2.83 -27.07
C VAL A 110 17.40 -1.59 -27.27
N PHE A 111 17.01 -0.74 -26.30
CA PHE A 111 15.95 0.27 -26.56
C PHE A 111 16.39 1.74 -26.64
N ASP A 112 15.81 2.46 -27.62
CA ASP A 112 16.02 3.86 -28.01
C ASP A 112 15.46 4.86 -26.96
N ASP A 113 16.26 5.86 -26.58
CA ASP A 113 16.16 6.62 -25.32
C ASP A 113 14.85 7.42 -25.10
N ALA A 114 14.18 7.86 -26.18
CA ALA A 114 13.05 8.81 -26.07
C ALA A 114 11.70 8.16 -25.68
N ASN A 115 11.40 6.97 -26.20
CA ASN A 115 10.20 6.22 -25.81
C ASN A 115 10.37 5.58 -24.41
N LEU A 116 11.63 5.38 -23.99
CA LEU A 116 12.02 4.78 -22.74
C LEU A 116 11.78 5.72 -21.53
N LEU A 117 12.17 6.99 -21.62
CA LEU A 117 11.89 8.03 -20.61
C LEU A 117 10.39 8.17 -20.32
N ALA A 118 9.55 8.06 -21.35
CA ALA A 118 8.09 8.09 -21.20
C ALA A 118 7.55 6.87 -20.45
N LEU A 119 8.15 5.69 -20.62
CA LEU A 119 7.75 4.43 -20.00
C LEU A 119 8.30 4.26 -18.56
N ILE A 120 9.49 4.78 -18.27
CA ILE A 120 10.04 4.80 -16.91
C ILE A 120 9.22 5.77 -16.03
N HIS A 121 8.84 6.93 -16.55
CA HIS A 121 7.88 7.83 -15.88
C HIS A 121 6.52 7.17 -15.60
N GLN A 122 6.16 6.15 -16.36
CA GLN A 122 4.87 5.46 -16.27
C GLN A 122 4.84 4.37 -15.17
N GLY A 123 5.98 3.77 -14.82
CA GLY A 123 6.07 2.64 -13.88
C GLY A 123 6.56 2.95 -12.46
N ARG A 124 6.86 4.22 -12.13
CA ARG A 124 7.29 4.62 -10.76
C ARG A 124 6.16 4.39 -9.73
N HIS A 125 6.47 4.49 -8.43
CA HIS A 125 5.44 4.55 -7.37
C HIS A 125 4.41 5.65 -7.68
N ASP A 126 4.89 6.80 -8.17
CA ASP A 126 4.13 7.88 -8.79
C ASP A 126 3.88 7.64 -10.30
N GLY A 127 3.69 6.40 -10.72
CA GLY A 127 3.36 6.02 -12.09
C GLY A 127 1.86 6.12 -12.32
N TRP A 128 1.43 6.46 -13.54
CA TRP A 128 -0.01 6.60 -13.85
C TRP A 128 -0.73 5.26 -13.72
N TRP A 129 0.03 4.18 -13.85
CA TRP A 129 -0.44 2.82 -13.89
C TRP A 129 -0.35 2.09 -12.55
N THR A 130 0.23 2.66 -11.49
CA THR A 130 0.16 2.05 -10.14
C THR A 130 -1.10 2.51 -9.38
N LEU A 131 -1.62 3.70 -9.71
CA LEU A 131 -2.79 4.33 -9.08
C LEU A 131 -4.04 3.43 -9.07
N PRO A 132 -4.46 2.78 -10.18
CA PRO A 132 -5.62 1.89 -10.14
C PRO A 132 -5.44 0.74 -9.15
N GLY A 133 -4.22 0.17 -9.04
CA GLY A 133 -3.91 -0.89 -8.09
C GLY A 133 -4.07 -0.42 -6.63
N PHE A 134 -3.51 0.74 -6.30
CA PHE A 134 -3.67 1.35 -4.96
C PHE A 134 -5.13 1.69 -4.63
N LEU A 135 -5.87 2.27 -5.58
CA LEU A 135 -7.28 2.58 -5.39
C LEU A 135 -8.11 1.31 -5.16
N MET A 136 -7.85 0.23 -5.92
CA MET A 136 -8.54 -1.04 -5.73
C MET A 136 -8.28 -1.63 -4.34
N GLN A 137 -7.04 -1.58 -3.85
CA GLN A 137 -6.70 -2.03 -2.51
C GLN A 137 -7.38 -1.17 -1.43
N ASN A 138 -7.34 0.16 -1.55
CA ASN A 138 -8.00 1.08 -0.62
C ASN A 138 -9.52 0.91 -0.59
N LEU A 139 -10.15 0.71 -1.75
CA LEU A 139 -11.59 0.45 -1.86
C LEU A 139 -11.99 -0.85 -1.16
N SER A 140 -11.18 -1.90 -1.21
CA SER A 140 -11.41 -3.12 -0.44
C SER A 140 -11.42 -2.87 1.07
N PHE A 141 -10.53 -2.01 1.57
CA PHE A 141 -10.54 -1.60 2.96
C PHE A 141 -11.69 -0.67 3.32
N LEU A 142 -12.08 0.25 2.43
CA LEU A 142 -13.25 1.11 2.61
C LEU A 142 -14.54 0.30 2.70
N TYR A 143 -14.70 -0.72 1.85
CA TYR A 143 -15.86 -1.58 1.91
C TYR A 143 -15.83 -2.47 3.16
N LEU A 144 -14.67 -2.96 3.59
CA LEU A 144 -14.54 -3.62 4.90
C LEU A 144 -14.99 -2.69 6.03
N ALA A 145 -14.49 -1.46 6.09
CA ALA A 145 -14.88 -0.46 7.09
C ALA A 145 -16.39 -0.16 7.05
N TYR A 146 -16.97 -0.03 5.86
CA TYR A 146 -18.41 0.13 5.67
C TYR A 146 -19.22 -1.03 6.26
N THR A 147 -18.76 -2.28 6.10
CA THR A 147 -19.45 -3.43 6.74
C THR A 147 -19.47 -3.34 8.27
N PHE A 148 -18.43 -2.76 8.88
CA PHE A 148 -18.41 -2.49 10.33
C PHE A 148 -19.28 -1.29 10.73
N ILE A 149 -19.48 -0.30 9.86
CA ILE A 149 -20.41 0.83 10.10
C ILE A 149 -21.85 0.33 10.19
N GLN A 150 -22.23 -0.63 9.33
CA GLN A 150 -23.57 -1.20 9.32
C GLN A 150 -23.92 -1.96 10.61
N ASN A 151 -22.91 -2.35 11.39
CA ASN A 151 -23.11 -3.03 12.66
C ASN A 151 -22.97 -2.05 13.85
N LYS A 152 -24.04 -1.90 14.63
CA LYS A 152 -24.14 -0.89 15.71
C LYS A 152 -23.00 -1.01 16.74
N THR A 153 -22.57 -2.23 17.07
CA THR A 153 -21.52 -2.49 18.07
C THR A 153 -20.11 -2.13 17.56
N THR A 154 -19.91 -2.09 16.24
CA THR A 154 -18.61 -1.81 15.62
C THR A 154 -18.58 -0.51 14.82
N ARG A 155 -19.62 0.32 14.94
CA ARG A 155 -19.78 1.52 14.12
C ARG A 155 -18.59 2.47 14.22
N VAL A 156 -18.05 2.67 15.42
CA VAL A 156 -16.87 3.51 15.67
C VAL A 156 -15.63 2.96 14.97
N LEU A 157 -15.43 1.63 15.00
CA LEU A 157 -14.35 0.98 14.25
C LEU A 157 -14.51 1.23 12.75
N GLY A 158 -15.72 1.07 12.22
CA GLY A 158 -16.02 1.35 10.81
C GLY A 158 -15.76 2.81 10.41
N ILE A 159 -16.16 3.79 11.25
CA ILE A 159 -15.91 5.22 11.00
C ILE A 159 -14.41 5.51 10.92
N LEU A 160 -13.62 4.98 11.85
CA LEU A 160 -12.16 5.15 11.83
C LEU A 160 -11.55 4.58 10.55
N GLY A 161 -11.98 3.38 10.14
CA GLY A 161 -11.53 2.79 8.87
C GLY A 161 -11.89 3.69 7.68
N CYS A 162 -13.14 4.13 7.57
CA CYS A 162 -13.58 5.00 6.48
C CYS A 162 -12.80 6.31 6.44
N LEU A 163 -12.56 6.97 7.57
CA LEU A 163 -11.78 8.21 7.63
C LEU A 163 -10.33 7.98 7.19
N GLY A 164 -9.66 6.95 7.72
CA GLY A 164 -8.26 6.64 7.39
C GLY A 164 -8.06 6.34 5.91
N PHE A 165 -8.81 5.39 5.35
CA PHE A 165 -8.65 4.99 3.95
C PHE A 165 -9.18 6.01 2.95
N SER A 166 -10.15 6.86 3.34
CA SER A 166 -10.58 7.99 2.48
C SER A 166 -9.50 9.06 2.41
N LEU A 167 -8.87 9.40 3.54
CA LEU A 167 -7.75 10.34 3.56
C LEU A 167 -6.56 9.83 2.73
N LEU A 168 -6.25 8.53 2.80
CA LEU A 168 -5.22 7.92 1.96
C LEU A 168 -5.60 7.95 0.47
N SER A 169 -6.87 7.71 0.13
CA SER A 169 -7.34 7.78 -1.26
C SER A 169 -7.30 9.22 -1.81
N ILE A 170 -7.73 10.19 -1.01
CA ILE A 170 -7.65 11.61 -1.34
C ILE A 170 -6.19 12.00 -1.51
N TYR A 171 -5.31 11.61 -0.60
CA TYR A 171 -3.87 11.86 -0.73
C TYR A 171 -3.32 11.35 -2.07
N LEU A 172 -3.61 10.09 -2.43
CA LEU A 172 -3.14 9.50 -3.69
C LEU A 172 -3.62 10.29 -4.91
N ILE A 173 -4.84 10.81 -4.88
CA ILE A 173 -5.38 11.69 -5.94
C ILE A 173 -4.65 13.04 -5.91
N LEU A 174 -4.54 13.69 -4.75
CA LEU A 174 -3.94 15.02 -4.64
C LEU A 174 -2.45 15.01 -5.05
N ILE A 175 -1.66 14.05 -4.57
CA ILE A 175 -0.24 13.92 -4.96
C ILE A 175 -0.09 13.66 -6.44
N ARG A 176 -1.10 13.02 -7.05
CA ARG A 176 -1.09 12.72 -8.47
C ARG A 176 -1.44 13.92 -9.35
N PHE A 177 -2.47 14.68 -8.98
CA PHE A 177 -3.06 15.67 -9.88
C PHE A 177 -2.70 17.11 -9.56
N LEU A 178 -2.25 17.42 -8.34
CA LEU A 178 -2.10 18.80 -7.88
C LEU A 178 -0.69 19.17 -7.38
N SER A 179 0.24 18.21 -7.27
CA SER A 179 1.64 18.47 -6.87
C SER A 179 1.83 19.30 -5.58
N LEU A 180 0.85 19.32 -4.67
CA LEU A 180 0.83 20.12 -3.43
C LEU A 180 1.66 19.47 -2.28
N ASN A 181 2.97 19.32 -2.47
CA ASN A 181 3.83 18.43 -1.67
C ASN A 181 3.69 18.47 -0.12
N PRO A 182 3.72 19.63 0.56
CA PRO A 182 3.76 19.65 2.03
C PRO A 182 2.40 19.37 2.70
N MET A 183 1.29 19.85 2.12
CA MET A 183 -0.05 19.60 2.67
C MET A 183 -0.47 18.13 2.50
N MET A 184 -0.03 17.50 1.40
CA MET A 184 -0.30 16.10 1.07
C MET A 184 0.45 15.11 1.97
N MET A 185 1.67 15.45 2.38
CA MET A 185 2.41 14.66 3.38
C MET A 185 1.69 14.64 4.74
N GLY A 186 1.13 15.77 5.18
CA GLY A 186 0.34 15.85 6.40
C GLY A 186 -0.91 14.95 6.36
N MET A 187 -1.63 14.96 5.25
CA MET A 187 -2.82 14.11 5.06
C MET A 187 -2.48 12.62 5.04
N THR A 188 -1.36 12.23 4.43
CA THR A 188 -0.89 10.84 4.42
C THR A 188 -0.56 10.35 5.82
N ALA A 189 0.18 11.16 6.59
CA ALA A 189 0.58 10.82 7.95
C ALA A 189 -0.66 10.65 8.84
N ILE A 190 -1.62 11.58 8.76
CA ILE A 190 -2.88 11.52 9.51
C ILE A 190 -3.70 10.29 9.07
N GLY A 191 -3.88 10.08 7.77
CA GLY A 191 -4.61 8.93 7.23
C GLY A 191 -3.99 7.59 7.65
N GLY A 192 -2.66 7.49 7.58
CA GLY A 192 -1.89 6.31 8.00
C GLY A 192 -2.02 6.02 9.51
N ILE A 193 -1.94 7.06 10.36
CA ILE A 193 -2.14 6.91 11.81
C ILE A 193 -3.57 6.44 12.10
N ILE A 194 -4.58 7.03 11.46
CA ILE A 194 -5.98 6.62 11.65
C ILE A 194 -6.18 5.16 11.19
N ALA A 195 -5.58 4.77 10.06
CA ALA A 195 -5.62 3.39 9.58
C ALA A 195 -4.94 2.42 10.56
N LEU A 196 -3.81 2.80 11.16
CA LEU A 196 -3.15 2.02 12.22
C LEU A 196 -4.04 1.84 13.46
N VAL A 197 -4.72 2.90 13.90
CA VAL A 197 -5.69 2.83 15.02
C VAL A 197 -6.85 1.91 14.65
N PHE A 198 -7.35 1.98 13.42
CA PHE A 198 -8.36 1.06 12.91
C PHE A 198 -7.87 -0.38 13.00
N TYR A 199 -6.67 -0.70 12.53
CA TYR A 199 -6.11 -2.06 12.61
C TYR A 199 -5.95 -2.55 14.05
N GLY A 200 -5.44 -1.72 14.95
CA GLY A 200 -5.29 -2.07 16.37
C GLY A 200 -6.64 -2.38 17.02
N ARG A 201 -7.67 -1.57 16.73
CA ARG A 201 -9.04 -1.81 17.23
C ARG A 201 -9.70 -3.01 16.56
N LEU A 202 -9.42 -3.27 15.29
CA LEU A 202 -9.90 -4.46 14.58
C LEU A 202 -9.35 -5.73 15.24
N ILE A 203 -8.06 -5.77 15.58
CA ILE A 203 -7.46 -6.90 16.32
C ILE A 203 -8.16 -7.09 17.68
N LYS A 204 -8.36 -6.02 18.44
CA LYS A 204 -9.03 -6.09 19.75
C LYS A 204 -10.47 -6.56 19.65
N HIS A 205 -11.21 -6.08 18.65
CA HIS A 205 -12.58 -6.52 18.39
C HIS A 205 -12.64 -8.00 18.03
N LEU A 206 -11.72 -8.44 17.16
CA LEU A 206 -11.57 -9.84 16.79
C LEU A 206 -11.22 -10.73 18.00
N GLN A 207 -10.41 -10.24 18.95
CA GLN A 207 -10.11 -10.95 20.20
C GLN A 207 -11.31 -11.11 21.13
N SER A 208 -12.20 -10.11 21.22
CA SER A 208 -13.32 -10.14 22.16
C SER A 208 -14.51 -10.99 21.70
N HIS A 209 -14.58 -11.34 20.41
CA HIS A 209 -15.66 -12.14 19.83
C HIS A 209 -15.22 -13.59 19.55
N SER A 210 -14.19 -14.06 20.26
CA SER A 210 -13.77 -15.46 20.28
C SER A 210 -14.07 -16.13 21.63
N LEU A 211 -15.35 -16.14 21.99
CA LEU A 211 -15.93 -17.11 22.94
C LEU A 211 -16.63 -18.18 22.13
#